data_AF-A0A7X0VBD7-F1
#
_entry.id   AF-A0A7X0VBD7-F1
#
_cell.length_a   1.000
_cell.length_b   1.000
_cell.length_c   1.000
_cell.angle_alpha   90.00
_cell.angle_beta   90.00
_cell.angle_gamma   90.00
#
_symmetry.space_group_name_H-M   'P 1'
#
loop_
_entity.id
_entity.type
_entity.pdbx_description
1 polymer ?
#
loop_
_entity_poly.entity_id
_entity_poly.type
_entity_poly.pdbx_seq_one_letter_code
_entity_poly.pdbx_strand_id
1 'polypeptide(L)'
;MLIHPRLASAVVLTTVVTGLALASPAQAAPGGRPDRPSHPTATRIDLGTLGGRNSEASAVDGSVVVGSATADHGRRHAFAYDLAAAEPVMRDLGTLGGGATGAVDVDGPFVVGSARLPSGVFHAFVYDLAAAEPVMRDLGTLGGRTTEVADLDQGIAVGQSDTVESVDAAALAPHAFAYDATAAEPHLQDLGTLGGSHSEATAVSGTIVVGSSATVSGDVHAFAYDLAADHPVMRDLGTLGGLSSEATDVEGSVVVGNAYDAAGRSYPFAYDLAAPTPVMENLGTLERPERGGTGTRVRIDDGVVAGTSTIYSPRRLRAFAYDLDAPQPVMQDLGNVAGAASTYVSGTEIDGDVVVGTWRALQRKDEPSAFVYDLGAAKPTMVDLGSWDHTEPADVSGDVVVGAVRHGRRYRATVWVLRDTSRPQVAFRGFDHTVDEDDGRVTIRLRRYGRADRAVTVRYATRSGQAEAGQDFVPASGTVRFARGARKASFTVRILDDRRREGQQAFLLNLSHPSGRALLGSPRWAQVMIAPSDQ
;
A
#
# COMPACT_ATOMS: atom_id res chain seq x y z
N MET A 1 -62.18 39.47 -37.12
CA MET A 1 -60.83 39.71 -37.67
C MET A 1 -60.10 38.37 -37.69
N LEU A 2 -59.37 38.09 -38.77
CA LEU A 2 -59.32 36.79 -39.45
C LEU A 2 -58.71 35.59 -38.71
N ILE A 3 -59.24 34.43 -39.14
CA ILE A 3 -58.96 33.02 -38.82
C ILE A 3 -57.73 32.53 -39.62
N HIS A 4 -56.94 31.62 -39.04
CA HIS A 4 -55.91 30.82 -39.75
C HIS A 4 -56.53 29.71 -40.61
N PRO A 5 -55.93 29.34 -41.77
CA PRO A 5 -55.15 28.08 -41.78
C PRO A 5 -53.98 27.97 -42.79
N ARG A 6 -53.02 27.07 -42.43
CA ARG A 6 -52.18 26.08 -43.20
C ARG A 6 -52.18 26.16 -44.75
N LEU A 7 -51.10 25.96 -45.55
CA LEU A 7 -49.97 24.99 -45.55
C LEU A 7 -48.98 25.33 -46.72
N ALA A 8 -47.76 24.77 -46.67
CA ALA A 8 -46.86 24.32 -47.77
C ALA A 8 -45.61 25.14 -48.22
N SER A 9 -44.45 24.50 -47.94
CA SER A 9 -43.25 24.26 -48.80
C SER A 9 -42.29 25.38 -49.24
N ALA A 10 -41.02 25.31 -48.79
CA ALA A 10 -39.83 24.88 -49.58
C ALA A 10 -38.49 25.52 -49.13
N VAL A 11 -37.49 24.65 -48.87
CA VAL A 11 -36.06 24.69 -49.29
C VAL A 11 -35.25 25.97 -48.94
N VAL A 12 -34.16 25.95 -48.16
CA VAL A 12 -32.80 25.46 -48.48
C VAL A 12 -32.06 25.09 -47.18
N LEU A 13 -31.52 23.87 -47.10
CA LEU A 13 -30.49 23.49 -46.13
C LEU A 13 -29.21 23.19 -46.91
N THR A 14 -28.14 23.94 -46.62
CA THR A 14 -26.82 23.71 -47.21
C THR A 14 -26.06 22.64 -46.42
N THR A 15 -25.60 21.65 -47.17
CA THR A 15 -24.83 20.46 -46.79
C THR A 15 -23.41 20.78 -46.31
N VAL A 16 -22.92 20.08 -45.26
CA VAL A 16 -21.58 19.45 -45.26
C VAL A 16 -21.69 18.08 -44.56
N VAL A 17 -21.33 17.03 -45.31
CA VAL A 17 -21.13 15.61 -44.93
C VAL A 17 -19.63 15.44 -44.64
N THR A 18 -19.15 14.69 -43.63
CA THR A 18 -18.70 13.27 -43.67
C THR A 18 -18.01 12.97 -42.31
N GLY A 19 -18.00 11.76 -41.72
CA GLY A 19 -18.54 10.46 -42.12
C GLY A 19 -18.68 9.54 -40.90
N LEU A 20 -19.74 8.73 -40.92
CA LEU A 20 -19.98 7.59 -40.02
C LEU A 20 -19.53 6.34 -40.79
N ALA A 21 -18.61 5.54 -40.23
CA ALA A 21 -18.30 4.22 -40.78
C ALA A 21 -19.29 3.19 -40.20
N LEU A 22 -20.08 2.60 -41.09
CA LEU A 22 -20.94 1.44 -40.82
C LEU A 22 -20.08 0.17 -40.77
N ALA A 23 -20.19 -0.59 -39.68
CA ALA A 23 -19.63 -1.94 -39.59
C ALA A 23 -20.50 -2.93 -40.38
N SER A 24 -19.88 -3.70 -41.26
CA SER A 24 -20.50 -4.82 -41.98
C SER A 24 -20.79 -5.99 -41.02
N PRO A 25 -21.87 -6.78 -41.24
CA PRO A 25 -22.11 -7.98 -40.45
C PRO A 25 -21.19 -9.11 -40.90
N ALA A 26 -20.33 -9.58 -40.00
CA ALA A 26 -19.48 -10.75 -40.24
C ALA A 26 -20.30 -12.04 -40.13
N GLN A 27 -20.26 -12.86 -41.19
CA GLN A 27 -20.81 -14.20 -41.27
C GLN A 27 -20.12 -15.12 -40.24
N ALA A 28 -20.91 -15.85 -39.44
CA ALA A 28 -20.41 -16.78 -38.44
C ALA A 28 -19.74 -18.00 -39.08
N ALA A 29 -18.49 -18.29 -38.70
CA ALA A 29 -17.82 -19.56 -39.00
C ALA A 29 -18.11 -20.57 -37.86
N PRO A 30 -18.49 -21.84 -38.16
CA PRO A 30 -18.76 -22.83 -37.15
C PRO A 30 -17.46 -23.49 -36.70
N GLY A 31 -17.05 -23.23 -35.46
CA GLY A 31 -15.83 -23.78 -34.88
C GLY A 31 -15.50 -23.14 -33.55
N GLY A 32 -16.44 -23.18 -32.60
CA GLY A 32 -16.24 -22.65 -31.26
C GLY A 32 -15.10 -23.41 -30.56
N ARG A 33 -13.99 -22.71 -30.29
CA ARG A 33 -13.09 -23.09 -29.19
C ARG A 33 -13.92 -23.01 -27.90
N PRO A 34 -13.79 -23.97 -26.97
CA PRO A 34 -14.47 -23.87 -25.69
C PRO A 34 -14.06 -22.56 -25.01
N ASP A 35 -15.04 -21.88 -24.41
CA ASP A 35 -14.85 -20.63 -23.66
C ASP A 35 -13.62 -20.78 -22.74
N ARG A 36 -12.56 -20.04 -23.04
CA ARG A 36 -11.49 -19.85 -22.06
C ARG A 36 -12.11 -19.13 -20.87
N PRO A 37 -11.85 -19.57 -19.62
CA PRO A 37 -12.26 -18.78 -18.46
C PRO A 37 -11.73 -17.35 -18.64
N SER A 38 -12.58 -16.35 -18.39
CA SER A 38 -12.21 -14.94 -18.42
C SER A 38 -11.07 -14.73 -17.43
N HIS A 39 -9.86 -14.51 -17.93
CA HIS A 39 -8.75 -14.10 -17.09
C HIS A 39 -9.03 -12.67 -16.58
N PRO A 40 -8.72 -12.37 -15.32
CA PRO A 40 -8.75 -10.98 -14.85
C PRO A 40 -7.91 -10.10 -15.79
N THR A 41 -8.40 -8.90 -16.06
CA THR A 41 -7.75 -7.95 -16.97
C THR A 41 -7.28 -6.75 -16.17
N ALA A 42 -6.02 -6.34 -16.36
CA ALA A 42 -5.51 -5.13 -15.75
C ALA A 42 -5.67 -3.96 -16.73
N THR A 43 -6.21 -2.84 -16.25
CA THR A 43 -6.15 -1.57 -17.00
C THR A 43 -4.90 -0.83 -16.56
N ARG A 44 -3.98 -0.61 -17.51
CA ARG A 44 -2.74 0.14 -17.28
C ARG A 44 -2.98 1.64 -17.46
N ILE A 45 -2.47 2.43 -16.53
CA ILE A 45 -2.53 3.90 -16.52
C ILE A 45 -1.11 4.43 -16.33
N ASP A 46 -0.61 5.24 -17.27
CA ASP A 46 0.64 6.00 -17.11
C ASP A 46 0.30 7.31 -16.38
N LEU A 47 0.97 7.57 -15.25
CA LEU A 47 0.70 8.75 -14.42
C LEU A 47 1.38 10.02 -14.95
N GLY A 48 2.25 9.90 -15.95
CA GLY A 48 3.03 11.01 -16.49
C GLY A 48 4.24 11.37 -15.61
N THR A 49 4.63 12.64 -15.65
CA THR A 49 5.75 13.21 -14.88
C THR A 49 5.42 14.62 -14.43
N LEU A 50 6.26 15.21 -13.57
CA LEU A 50 6.27 16.63 -13.22
C LEU A 50 6.91 17.51 -14.32
N GLY A 51 6.71 17.15 -15.60
CA GLY A 51 7.30 17.83 -16.77
C GLY A 51 8.67 17.28 -17.22
N GLY A 52 9.36 16.52 -16.36
CA GLY A 52 10.64 15.87 -16.70
C GLY A 52 10.52 14.53 -17.45
N ARG A 53 11.61 13.75 -17.42
CA ARG A 53 11.81 12.54 -18.26
C ARG A 53 11.51 11.21 -17.59
N ASN A 54 11.52 11.15 -16.26
CA ASN A 54 11.33 9.92 -15.49
C ASN A 54 10.30 10.13 -14.37
N SER A 55 9.59 9.06 -14.04
CA SER A 55 8.75 8.92 -12.85
C SER A 55 8.71 7.44 -12.44
N GLU A 56 8.60 7.21 -11.14
CA GLU A 56 8.53 5.89 -10.50
C GLU A 56 7.53 5.99 -9.34
N ALA A 57 6.51 5.15 -9.30
CA ALA A 57 5.63 5.01 -8.15
C ALA A 57 6.25 4.02 -7.16
N SER A 58 6.19 4.34 -5.86
CA SER A 58 6.78 3.54 -4.78
C SER A 58 5.75 2.90 -3.86
N ALA A 59 4.65 3.60 -3.57
CA ALA A 59 3.61 3.13 -2.66
C ALA A 59 2.22 3.60 -3.08
N VAL A 60 1.19 2.91 -2.59
CA VAL A 60 -0.22 3.21 -2.79
C VAL A 60 -1.04 2.88 -1.55
N ASP A 61 -1.89 3.82 -1.15
CA ASP A 61 -2.94 3.55 -0.16
C ASP A 61 -4.27 4.02 -0.71
N GLY A 62 -5.15 3.05 -0.97
CA GLY A 62 -6.36 3.29 -1.71
C GLY A 62 -6.08 3.84 -3.12
N SER A 63 -6.34 5.14 -3.34
CA SER A 63 -6.24 5.80 -4.66
C SER A 63 -5.01 6.68 -4.75
N VAL A 64 -4.40 6.96 -3.60
CA VAL A 64 -3.30 7.90 -3.48
C VAL A 64 -2.04 7.11 -3.78
N VAL A 65 -1.45 7.43 -4.93
CA VAL A 65 -0.19 6.86 -5.38
C VAL A 65 0.90 7.88 -5.12
N VAL A 66 1.98 7.46 -4.48
CA VAL A 66 3.15 8.30 -4.23
C VAL A 66 4.38 7.74 -4.91
N GLY A 67 5.38 8.59 -5.05
CA GLY A 67 6.67 8.18 -5.56
C GLY A 67 7.59 9.34 -5.85
N SER A 68 8.38 9.21 -6.90
CA SER A 68 9.29 10.25 -7.34
C SER A 68 9.20 10.51 -8.83
N ALA A 69 9.30 11.77 -9.22
CA ALA A 69 9.26 12.19 -10.61
C ALA A 69 10.26 13.31 -10.85
N THR A 70 10.86 13.32 -12.04
CA THR A 70 11.72 14.43 -12.46
C THR A 70 10.88 15.63 -12.88
N ALA A 71 11.22 16.80 -12.34
CA ALA A 71 10.63 18.10 -12.69
C ALA A 71 11.38 18.75 -13.88
N ASP A 72 10.87 19.89 -14.37
CA ASP A 72 11.35 20.62 -15.58
C ASP A 72 12.82 21.09 -15.58
N HIS A 73 13.58 20.84 -14.52
CA HIS A 73 15.01 21.14 -14.41
C HIS A 73 15.87 19.90 -14.10
N GLY A 74 15.30 18.70 -14.27
CA GLY A 74 15.98 17.42 -14.03
C GLY A 74 16.14 17.04 -12.55
N ARG A 75 15.65 17.87 -11.61
CA ARG A 75 15.57 17.52 -10.19
C ARG A 75 14.48 16.48 -9.98
N ARG A 76 14.70 15.57 -9.04
CA ARG A 76 13.73 14.54 -8.66
C ARG A 76 12.94 15.04 -7.47
N HIS A 77 11.63 15.10 -7.60
CA HIS A 77 10.73 15.52 -6.55
C HIS A 77 9.81 14.36 -6.16
N ALA A 78 9.42 14.30 -4.89
CA ALA A 78 8.34 13.46 -4.43
C ALA A 78 7.01 13.93 -5.06
N PHE A 79 6.15 13.00 -5.43
CA PHE A 79 4.81 13.31 -5.92
C PHE A 79 3.74 12.55 -5.15
N ALA A 80 2.52 13.09 -5.18
CA ALA A 80 1.29 12.36 -4.91
C ALA A 80 0.35 12.43 -6.13
N TYR A 81 -0.45 11.40 -6.33
CA TYR A 81 -1.40 11.29 -7.44
C TYR A 81 -2.66 10.60 -6.94
N ASP A 82 -3.79 11.29 -6.97
CA ASP A 82 -5.08 10.71 -6.59
C ASP A 82 -5.82 10.18 -7.83
N LEU A 83 -5.94 8.85 -7.92
CA LEU A 83 -6.68 8.18 -9.00
C LEU A 83 -8.19 8.46 -8.99
N ALA A 84 -8.75 8.89 -7.85
CA ALA A 84 -10.16 9.18 -7.66
C ALA A 84 -10.52 10.66 -7.89
N ALA A 85 -9.53 11.54 -8.07
CA ALA A 85 -9.76 12.94 -8.36
C ALA A 85 -10.58 13.13 -9.65
N ALA A 86 -11.38 14.20 -9.72
CA ALA A 86 -12.16 14.51 -10.92
C ALA A 86 -11.26 14.77 -12.14
N GLU A 87 -10.09 15.39 -11.89
CA GLU A 87 -9.02 15.62 -12.86
C GLU A 87 -7.70 15.14 -12.27
N PRO A 88 -7.37 13.84 -12.37
CA PRO A 88 -6.16 13.27 -11.79
C PRO A 88 -4.89 13.87 -12.40
N VAL A 89 -4.09 14.52 -11.57
CA VAL A 89 -2.81 15.13 -11.94
C VAL A 89 -1.75 14.84 -10.89
N MET A 90 -0.50 14.74 -11.33
CA MET A 90 0.64 14.56 -10.44
C MET A 90 0.89 15.84 -9.66
N ARG A 91 0.72 15.79 -8.34
CA ARG A 91 1.00 16.88 -7.41
C ARG A 91 2.46 16.80 -6.95
N ASP A 92 3.21 17.88 -7.16
CA ASP A 92 4.57 18.04 -6.63
C ASP A 92 4.51 18.31 -5.11
N LEU A 93 5.21 17.50 -4.32
CA LEU A 93 5.28 17.68 -2.86
C LEU A 93 6.44 18.59 -2.43
N GLY A 94 7.30 19.00 -3.37
CA GLY A 94 8.41 19.92 -3.12
C GLY A 94 9.64 19.26 -2.52
N THR A 95 10.48 20.09 -1.89
CA THR A 95 11.75 19.68 -1.27
C THR A 95 12.00 20.40 0.05
N LEU A 96 12.92 19.86 0.87
CA LEU A 96 13.50 20.55 2.02
C LEU A 96 14.65 21.51 1.62
N GLY A 97 14.52 22.17 0.47
CA GLY A 97 15.50 23.12 -0.06
C GLY A 97 16.69 22.51 -0.82
N GLY A 98 16.91 21.19 -0.76
CA GLY A 98 17.94 20.53 -1.57
C GLY A 98 17.45 20.01 -2.92
N GLY A 99 18.25 19.14 -3.54
CA GLY A 99 18.14 18.82 -4.96
C GLY A 99 17.34 17.57 -5.34
N ALA A 100 16.93 16.74 -4.37
CA ALA A 100 16.19 15.52 -4.63
C ALA A 100 15.28 15.14 -3.46
N THR A 101 14.04 14.77 -3.76
CA THR A 101 13.10 14.13 -2.83
C THR A 101 12.41 12.94 -3.50
N GLY A 102 11.95 11.99 -2.71
CA GLY A 102 11.14 10.86 -3.17
C GLY A 102 10.31 10.31 -2.01
N ALA A 103 9.03 10.07 -2.26
CA ALA A 103 8.18 9.37 -1.30
C ALA A 103 8.59 7.89 -1.24
N VAL A 104 8.51 7.32 -0.05
CA VAL A 104 8.75 5.91 0.22
C VAL A 104 7.41 5.21 0.45
N ASP A 105 6.55 5.80 1.28
CA ASP A 105 5.31 5.18 1.73
C ASP A 105 4.17 6.20 1.93
N VAL A 106 2.94 5.72 1.96
CA VAL A 106 1.70 6.49 2.18
C VAL A 106 0.68 5.67 2.97
N ASP A 107 0.14 6.25 4.03
CA ASP A 107 -1.03 5.73 4.73
C ASP A 107 -1.93 6.89 5.16
N GLY A 108 -3.20 6.79 4.82
CA GLY A 108 -4.12 7.87 5.09
C GLY A 108 -3.69 9.15 4.35
N PRO A 109 -3.77 10.32 5.00
CA PRO A 109 -3.30 11.58 4.42
C PRO A 109 -1.78 11.75 4.47
N PHE A 110 -1.05 10.87 5.16
CA PHE A 110 0.36 11.05 5.43
C PHE A 110 1.22 10.37 4.37
N VAL A 111 2.22 11.10 3.88
CA VAL A 111 3.24 10.61 2.96
C VAL A 111 4.59 10.78 3.64
N VAL A 112 5.39 9.72 3.66
CA VAL A 112 6.76 9.77 4.16
C VAL A 112 7.75 9.47 3.05
N GLY A 113 8.98 9.93 3.23
CA GLY A 113 10.04 9.58 2.30
C GLY A 113 11.37 10.19 2.66
N SER A 114 12.25 10.26 1.66
CA SER A 114 13.61 10.79 1.82
C SER A 114 13.80 12.09 1.05
N ALA A 115 14.45 13.05 1.69
CA ALA A 115 14.77 14.34 1.14
C ALA A 115 16.25 14.68 1.33
N ARG A 116 16.91 15.05 0.23
CA ARG A 116 18.27 15.57 0.25
C ARG A 116 18.23 17.04 0.66
N LEU A 117 18.95 17.38 1.72
CA LEU A 117 19.13 18.76 2.18
C LEU A 117 20.15 19.54 1.32
N PRO A 118 20.24 20.87 1.44
CA PRO A 118 21.28 21.67 0.78
C PRO A 118 22.71 21.25 1.12
N SER A 119 22.91 20.73 2.34
CA SER A 119 24.19 20.15 2.80
C SER A 119 24.56 18.85 2.09
N GLY A 120 23.61 18.22 1.41
CA GLY A 120 23.80 17.00 0.63
C GLY A 120 23.50 15.70 1.38
N VAL A 121 23.24 15.75 2.69
CA VAL A 121 22.74 14.59 3.48
C VAL A 121 21.25 14.35 3.24
N PHE A 122 20.78 13.17 3.61
CA PHE A 122 19.39 12.77 3.47
C PHE A 122 18.72 12.71 4.83
N HIS A 123 17.58 13.38 4.95
CA HIS A 123 16.68 13.25 6.08
C HIS A 123 15.37 12.63 5.61
N ALA A 124 14.69 11.95 6.52
CA ALA A 124 13.31 11.57 6.30
C ALA A 124 12.40 12.80 6.36
N PHE A 125 11.31 12.79 5.61
CA PHE A 125 10.26 13.79 5.69
C PHE A 125 8.91 13.15 5.95
N VAL A 126 7.98 13.95 6.49
CA VAL A 126 6.55 13.68 6.49
C VAL A 126 5.81 14.82 5.79
N TYR A 127 4.76 14.48 5.06
CA TYR A 127 3.90 15.42 4.34
C TYR A 127 2.44 15.04 4.58
N ASP A 128 1.63 15.99 5.03
CA ASP A 128 0.20 15.81 5.24
C ASP A 128 -0.56 16.36 4.02
N LEU A 129 -1.17 15.46 3.23
CA LEU A 129 -1.94 15.80 2.04
C LEU A 129 -3.23 16.57 2.37
N ALA A 130 -3.77 16.36 3.57
CA ALA A 130 -5.03 16.92 4.06
C ALA A 130 -4.86 18.26 4.78
N ALA A 131 -3.62 18.67 5.08
CA ALA A 131 -3.35 19.97 5.69
C ALA A 131 -3.81 21.12 4.78
N ALA A 132 -4.40 22.17 5.38
CA ALA A 132 -4.85 23.36 4.66
C ALA A 132 -3.71 24.07 3.91
N GLU A 133 -2.52 24.10 4.53
CA GLU A 133 -1.28 24.61 3.94
C GLU A 133 -0.22 23.50 4.02
N PRO A 134 -0.24 22.57 3.05
CA PRO A 134 0.49 21.33 3.12
C PRO A 134 1.96 21.54 2.77
N VAL A 135 2.84 21.29 3.74
CA VAL A 135 4.28 21.53 3.64
C VAL A 135 5.05 20.28 4.05
N MET A 136 6.19 20.07 3.39
CA MET A 136 7.13 19.01 3.74
C MET A 136 7.82 19.35 5.06
N ARG A 137 7.69 18.47 6.06
CA ARG A 137 8.33 18.61 7.37
C ARG A 137 9.53 17.68 7.46
N ASP A 138 10.66 18.22 7.89
CA ASP A 138 11.89 17.47 8.18
C ASP A 138 11.73 16.73 9.52
N LEU A 139 12.02 15.42 9.56
CA LEU A 139 12.01 14.66 10.82
C LEU A 139 13.25 14.94 11.68
N GLY A 140 14.34 15.40 11.08
CA GLY A 140 15.64 15.54 11.73
C GLY A 140 16.39 14.21 11.86
N THR A 141 17.24 14.09 12.89
CA THR A 141 18.03 12.88 13.20
C THR A 141 18.06 12.62 14.71
N LEU A 142 18.51 11.43 15.11
CA LEU A 142 18.80 11.09 16.51
C LEU A 142 20.16 11.63 17.01
N GLY A 143 20.67 12.69 16.38
CA GLY A 143 21.96 13.32 16.71
C GLY A 143 23.07 13.10 15.69
N GLY A 144 22.84 12.29 14.66
CA GLY A 144 23.75 12.08 13.54
C GLY A 144 23.36 12.82 12.26
N ARG A 145 23.74 12.25 11.11
CA ARG A 145 23.69 12.95 9.80
C ARG A 145 22.51 12.56 8.92
N THR A 146 22.00 11.34 9.05
CA THR A 146 20.96 10.81 8.18
C THR A 146 19.84 10.13 8.94
N THR A 147 18.67 10.16 8.31
CA THR A 147 17.48 9.43 8.73
C THR A 147 16.81 8.84 7.51
N GLU A 148 16.44 7.57 7.59
CA GLU A 148 15.78 6.82 6.53
C GLU A 148 14.51 6.21 7.09
N VAL A 149 13.37 6.56 6.48
CA VAL A 149 12.06 5.97 6.80
C VAL A 149 11.86 4.68 6.01
N ALA A 150 11.29 3.68 6.65
CA ALA A 150 11.02 2.37 6.07
C ALA A 150 9.53 2.13 5.81
N ASP A 151 8.67 2.59 6.73
CA ASP A 151 7.25 2.24 6.75
C ASP A 151 6.41 3.30 7.50
N LEU A 152 5.11 3.33 7.24
CA LEU A 152 4.14 4.26 7.82
C LEU A 152 2.78 3.58 8.04
N ASP A 153 2.28 3.62 9.26
CA ASP A 153 0.90 3.21 9.56
C ASP A 153 0.24 4.17 10.54
N GLN A 154 -0.98 4.61 10.23
CA GLN A 154 -1.81 5.49 11.06
C GLN A 154 -1.13 6.80 11.51
N GLY A 155 -0.15 7.28 10.73
CA GLY A 155 0.63 8.48 11.02
C GLY A 155 1.89 8.23 11.85
N ILE A 156 2.21 6.98 12.20
CA ILE A 156 3.46 6.60 12.84
C ILE A 156 4.44 6.16 11.76
N ALA A 157 5.48 6.96 11.54
CA ALA A 157 6.57 6.64 10.63
C ALA A 157 7.70 5.95 11.39
N VAL A 158 8.27 4.89 10.83
CA VAL A 158 9.38 4.15 11.45
C VAL A 158 10.54 3.97 10.47
N GLY A 159 11.73 3.76 11.02
CA GLY A 159 12.92 3.51 10.21
C GLY A 159 14.19 3.51 11.05
N GLN A 160 15.28 4.02 10.50
CA GLN A 160 16.56 4.16 11.19
C GLN A 160 17.11 5.59 11.11
N SER A 161 17.83 6.00 12.15
CA SER A 161 18.48 7.31 12.21
C SER A 161 19.83 7.21 12.89
N ASP A 162 20.82 7.92 12.36
CA ASP A 162 22.14 8.00 12.96
C ASP A 162 22.08 8.69 14.32
N THR A 163 22.75 8.10 15.32
CA THR A 163 22.87 8.67 16.67
C THR A 163 24.12 9.52 16.88
N VAL A 164 25.08 9.46 15.93
CA VAL A 164 26.38 10.12 16.04
C VAL A 164 26.73 10.82 14.74
N GLU A 165 27.25 12.06 14.82
CA GLU A 165 27.81 12.76 13.68
C GLU A 165 29.15 12.14 13.24
N SER A 166 29.08 11.13 12.35
CA SER A 166 30.26 10.51 11.75
C SER A 166 30.14 10.45 10.22
N VAL A 167 31.27 10.55 9.53
CA VAL A 167 31.37 10.24 8.09
C VAL A 167 31.97 8.85 7.84
N ASP A 168 32.43 8.17 8.88
CA ASP A 168 32.90 6.79 8.83
C ASP A 168 31.70 5.85 9.04
N ALA A 169 31.36 5.10 8.00
CA ALA A 169 30.24 4.16 8.01
C ALA A 169 30.37 3.10 9.11
N ALA A 170 31.60 2.69 9.47
CA ALA A 170 31.83 1.71 10.52
C ALA A 170 31.60 2.25 11.94
N ALA A 171 31.53 3.58 12.08
CA ALA A 171 31.24 4.27 13.33
C ALA A 171 29.78 4.77 13.39
N LEU A 172 28.99 4.54 12.34
CA LEU A 172 27.55 4.81 12.39
C LEU A 172 26.91 3.77 13.32
N ALA A 173 26.21 4.26 14.33
CA ALA A 173 25.42 3.47 15.26
C ALA A 173 23.94 3.85 15.06
N PRO A 174 23.34 3.52 13.90
CA PRO A 174 21.97 3.89 13.63
C PRO A 174 21.05 3.16 14.60
N HIS A 175 20.07 3.87 15.11
CA HIS A 175 19.02 3.31 15.94
C HIS A 175 17.70 3.35 15.18
N ALA A 176 16.87 2.35 15.46
CA ALA A 176 15.48 2.32 15.09
C ALA A 176 14.76 3.52 15.71
N PHE A 177 13.92 4.18 14.93
CA PHE A 177 13.10 5.28 15.41
C PHE A 177 11.61 5.04 15.18
N ALA A 178 10.79 5.73 15.96
CA ALA A 178 9.39 6.01 15.63
C ALA A 178 9.14 7.53 15.63
N TYR A 179 8.21 7.98 14.79
CA TYR A 179 7.80 9.38 14.69
C TYR A 179 6.28 9.42 14.50
N ASP A 180 5.55 9.90 15.52
CA ASP A 180 4.11 10.10 15.44
C ASP A 180 3.80 11.49 14.86
N ALA A 181 3.42 11.52 13.57
CA ALA A 181 3.05 12.75 12.87
C ALA A 181 1.72 13.36 13.34
N THR A 182 0.94 12.61 14.13
CA THR A 182 -0.34 13.04 14.70
C THR A 182 -0.22 13.58 16.11
N ALA A 183 0.95 13.43 16.74
CA ALA A 183 1.20 13.97 18.07
C ALA A 183 1.13 15.51 18.08
N ALA A 184 0.77 16.09 19.21
CA ALA A 184 0.77 17.55 19.39
C ALA A 184 2.18 18.16 19.23
N GLU A 185 3.20 17.41 19.66
CA GLU A 185 4.62 17.76 19.50
C GLU A 185 5.38 16.57 18.87
N PRO A 186 5.30 16.40 17.54
CA PRO A 186 5.98 15.32 16.83
C PRO A 186 7.50 15.42 16.98
N HIS A 187 8.14 14.32 17.35
CA HIS A 187 9.58 14.22 17.47
C HIS A 187 10.05 12.80 17.14
N LEU A 188 11.32 12.67 16.77
CA LEU A 188 11.96 11.37 16.61
C LEU A 188 12.16 10.72 17.98
N GLN A 189 11.53 9.59 18.20
CA GLN A 189 11.72 8.74 19.36
C GLN A 189 12.76 7.67 19.04
N ASP A 190 13.85 7.62 19.81
CA ASP A 190 14.84 6.53 19.76
C ASP A 190 14.25 5.27 20.44
N LEU A 191 14.20 4.16 19.72
CA LEU A 191 13.71 2.87 20.24
C LEU A 191 14.82 2.04 20.93
N GLY A 192 16.07 2.47 20.81
CA GLY A 192 17.25 1.80 21.37
C GLY A 192 17.63 0.53 20.63
N THR A 193 18.35 -0.37 21.32
CA THR A 193 18.83 -1.65 20.77
C THR A 193 18.58 -2.80 21.75
N LEU A 194 18.80 -4.04 21.32
CA LEU A 194 18.88 -5.23 22.19
C LEU A 194 20.21 -5.32 22.98
N GLY A 195 20.85 -4.17 23.22
CA GLY A 195 22.12 -4.04 23.93
C GLY A 195 23.37 -4.04 23.04
N GLY A 196 23.20 -4.16 21.72
CA GLY A 196 24.26 -4.00 20.72
C GLY A 196 24.40 -2.59 20.17
N SER A 197 25.09 -2.45 19.03
CA SER A 197 25.49 -1.14 18.47
C SER A 197 24.50 -0.49 17.52
N HIS A 198 23.48 -1.21 17.05
CA HIS A 198 22.55 -0.70 16.05
C HIS A 198 21.19 -1.40 16.10
N SER A 199 20.20 -0.75 15.51
CA SER A 199 18.87 -1.28 15.26
C SER A 199 18.25 -0.58 14.05
N GLU A 200 17.34 -1.28 13.38
CA GLU A 200 16.58 -0.79 12.23
C GLU A 200 15.14 -1.25 12.37
N ALA A 201 14.18 -0.32 12.36
CA ALA A 201 12.77 -0.65 12.23
C ALA A 201 12.43 -0.80 10.73
N THR A 202 11.68 -1.85 10.41
CA THR A 202 11.34 -2.19 9.02
C THR A 202 9.84 -2.11 8.73
N ALA A 203 9.00 -2.22 9.76
CA ALA A 203 7.54 -2.20 9.62
C ALA A 203 6.84 -1.74 10.91
N VAL A 204 5.62 -1.24 10.78
CA VAL A 204 4.74 -0.84 11.88
C VAL A 204 3.29 -1.22 11.62
N SER A 205 2.59 -1.69 12.65
CA SER A 205 1.15 -1.92 12.61
C SER A 205 0.51 -1.45 13.91
N GLY A 206 -0.33 -0.41 13.82
CA GLY A 206 -0.82 0.35 14.96
C GLY A 206 0.35 0.87 15.79
N THR A 207 0.52 0.32 16.99
CA THR A 207 1.58 0.74 17.94
C THR A 207 2.77 -0.20 17.96
N ILE A 208 2.70 -1.32 17.23
CA ILE A 208 3.73 -2.35 17.23
C ILE A 208 4.73 -2.05 16.11
N VAL A 209 5.95 -1.73 16.49
CA VAL A 209 7.09 -1.53 15.59
C VAL A 209 7.96 -2.78 15.61
N VAL A 210 8.38 -3.25 14.44
CA VAL A 210 9.25 -4.43 14.30
C VAL A 210 10.46 -4.12 13.43
N GLY A 211 11.49 -4.95 13.57
CA GLY A 211 12.67 -4.86 12.73
C GLY A 211 13.77 -5.77 13.24
N SER A 212 15.02 -5.32 13.13
CA SER A 212 16.19 -6.05 13.60
C SER A 212 17.07 -5.20 14.50
N SER A 213 17.76 -5.83 15.45
CA SER A 213 18.68 -5.14 16.35
C SER A 213 19.84 -6.03 16.75
N ALA A 214 21.02 -5.42 16.84
CA ALA A 214 22.19 -6.04 17.42
C ALA A 214 21.98 -6.28 18.92
N THR A 215 22.34 -7.49 19.33
CA THR A 215 22.38 -7.93 20.72
C THR A 215 23.74 -7.63 21.36
N VAL A 216 23.84 -7.85 22.67
CA VAL A 216 25.11 -7.73 23.42
C VAL A 216 26.22 -8.65 22.87
N SER A 217 25.87 -9.82 22.31
CA SER A 217 26.86 -10.74 21.71
C SER A 217 27.33 -10.31 20.32
N GLY A 218 26.69 -9.31 19.70
CA GLY A 218 26.92 -8.90 18.32
C GLY A 218 26.10 -9.67 17.29
N ASP A 219 25.28 -10.62 17.73
CA ASP A 219 24.26 -11.28 16.90
C ASP A 219 23.13 -10.29 16.56
N VAL A 220 22.39 -10.51 15.47
CA VAL A 220 21.29 -9.63 15.04
C VAL A 220 19.97 -10.36 15.18
N HIS A 221 19.10 -9.90 16.07
CA HIS A 221 17.80 -10.53 16.30
C HIS A 221 16.64 -9.65 15.84
N ALA A 222 15.57 -10.29 15.42
CA ALA A 222 14.29 -9.65 15.19
C ALA A 222 13.76 -9.10 16.53
N PHE A 223 13.21 -7.89 16.49
CA PHE A 223 12.58 -7.28 17.66
C PHE A 223 11.12 -6.90 17.40
N ALA A 224 10.37 -6.75 18.50
CA ALA A 224 9.12 -6.01 18.54
C ALA A 224 9.18 -4.93 19.64
N TYR A 225 8.52 -3.80 19.40
CA TYR A 225 8.46 -2.66 20.30
C TYR A 225 7.04 -2.10 20.29
N ASP A 226 6.37 -2.05 21.44
CA ASP A 226 5.01 -1.50 21.55
C ASP A 226 5.07 -0.08 22.08
N LEU A 227 4.75 0.89 21.22
CA LEU A 227 4.72 2.32 21.56
C LEU A 227 3.66 2.67 22.62
N ALA A 228 2.62 1.84 22.79
CA ALA A 228 1.56 2.07 23.76
C ALA A 228 1.80 1.41 25.12
N ALA A 229 2.90 0.66 25.28
CA ALA A 229 3.23 0.06 26.57
C ALA A 229 3.60 1.13 27.61
N ASP A 230 3.21 0.92 28.88
CA ASP A 230 3.54 1.84 29.99
C ASP A 230 5.06 2.09 30.13
N HIS A 231 5.85 1.06 29.81
CA HIS A 231 7.32 1.08 29.80
C HIS A 231 7.81 0.38 28.54
N PRO A 232 7.85 1.10 27.40
CA PRO A 232 8.11 0.49 26.12
C PRO A 232 9.60 0.12 26.03
N VAL A 233 9.85 -1.15 25.76
CA VAL A 233 11.20 -1.72 25.66
C VAL A 233 11.25 -2.67 24.46
N MET A 234 12.41 -2.72 23.82
CA MET A 234 12.64 -3.61 22.70
C MET A 234 12.61 -5.07 23.18
N ARG A 235 11.66 -5.84 22.65
CA ARG A 235 11.49 -7.27 22.93
C ARG A 235 12.25 -8.09 21.90
N ASP A 236 13.20 -8.90 22.36
CA ASP A 236 13.91 -9.89 21.53
C ASP A 236 12.96 -11.04 21.15
N LEU A 237 12.80 -11.30 19.86
CA LEU A 237 11.99 -12.41 19.34
C LEU A 237 12.79 -13.71 19.18
N GLY A 238 14.12 -13.64 19.31
CA GLY A 238 15.05 -14.76 19.19
C GLY A 238 15.27 -15.21 17.75
N THR A 239 15.75 -16.43 17.57
CA THR A 239 16.04 -17.06 16.27
C THR A 239 15.49 -18.49 16.23
N LEU A 240 15.67 -19.20 15.11
CA LEU A 240 15.39 -20.64 15.00
C LEU A 240 16.56 -21.51 15.50
N GLY A 241 17.37 -20.96 16.42
CA GLY A 241 18.59 -21.57 16.97
C GLY A 241 19.89 -21.19 16.25
N GLY A 242 19.83 -20.30 15.26
CA GLY A 242 20.98 -19.68 14.60
C GLY A 242 21.40 -18.34 15.23
N LEU A 243 22.23 -17.59 14.50
CA LEU A 243 22.80 -16.31 14.95
C LEU A 243 22.01 -15.08 14.52
N SER A 244 21.03 -15.22 13.62
CA SER A 244 20.25 -14.07 13.22
C SER A 244 18.79 -14.33 12.88
N SER A 245 18.02 -13.26 13.02
CA SER A 245 16.64 -13.14 12.56
C SER A 245 16.35 -11.67 12.26
N GLU A 246 15.44 -11.45 11.32
CA GLU A 246 15.00 -10.13 10.88
C GLU A 246 13.49 -10.18 10.73
N ALA A 247 12.75 -9.34 11.47
CA ALA A 247 11.36 -9.08 11.15
C ALA A 247 11.31 -8.21 9.90
N THR A 248 10.39 -8.52 8.98
CA THR A 248 10.23 -7.76 7.74
C THR A 248 8.86 -7.13 7.62
N ASP A 249 7.88 -7.60 8.41
CA ASP A 249 6.51 -7.10 8.37
C ASP A 249 5.73 -7.47 9.65
N VAL A 250 4.62 -6.79 9.90
CA VAL A 250 3.74 -7.06 11.05
C VAL A 250 2.28 -6.73 10.73
N GLU A 251 1.36 -7.60 11.13
CA GLU A 251 -0.08 -7.35 11.10
C GLU A 251 -0.67 -7.54 12.49
N GLY A 252 -1.10 -6.45 13.12
CA GLY A 252 -1.61 -6.48 14.49
C GLY A 252 -0.57 -7.02 15.48
N SER A 253 -0.77 -8.25 16.00
CA SER A 253 0.17 -8.91 16.91
C SER A 253 1.11 -9.91 16.23
N VAL A 254 0.91 -10.20 14.95
CA VAL A 254 1.65 -11.25 14.25
C VAL A 254 2.81 -10.64 13.48
N VAL A 255 4.02 -10.97 13.90
CA VAL A 255 5.26 -10.55 13.26
C VAL A 255 5.75 -11.63 12.31
N VAL A 256 6.14 -11.26 11.09
CA VAL A 256 6.76 -12.18 10.14
C VAL A 256 8.13 -11.69 9.71
N GLY A 257 8.95 -12.63 9.26
CA GLY A 257 10.32 -12.32 8.87
C GLY A 257 11.09 -13.55 8.43
N ASN A 258 12.42 -13.43 8.44
CA ASN A 258 13.32 -14.54 8.18
C ASN A 258 14.20 -14.80 9.41
N ALA A 259 14.46 -16.07 9.70
CA ALA A 259 15.32 -16.47 10.80
C ALA A 259 16.21 -17.64 10.42
N TYR A 260 17.41 -17.65 10.99
CA TYR A 260 18.40 -18.67 10.76
C TYR A 260 18.33 -19.76 11.83
N ASP A 261 18.49 -21.00 11.38
CA ASP A 261 18.66 -22.15 12.28
C ASP A 261 20.13 -22.37 12.66
N ALA A 262 20.38 -23.35 13.52
CA ALA A 262 21.73 -23.71 13.98
C ALA A 262 22.68 -24.18 12.86
N ALA A 263 22.16 -24.53 11.68
CA ALA A 263 22.95 -24.91 10.51
C ALA A 263 23.18 -23.73 9.55
N GLY A 264 22.73 -22.51 9.88
CA GLY A 264 22.85 -21.33 9.05
C GLY A 264 21.87 -21.31 7.87
N ARG A 265 20.78 -22.08 7.94
CA ARG A 265 19.71 -22.09 6.93
C ARG A 265 18.64 -21.08 7.30
N SER A 266 18.23 -20.26 6.34
CA SER A 266 17.16 -19.28 6.52
C SER A 266 15.78 -19.88 6.22
N TYR A 267 14.82 -19.55 7.07
CA TYR A 267 13.42 -19.92 6.97
C TYR A 267 12.53 -18.70 7.26
N PRO A 268 11.35 -18.62 6.62
CA PRO A 268 10.35 -17.65 7.02
C PRO A 268 9.79 -18.04 8.39
N PHE A 269 9.50 -17.04 9.23
CA PHE A 269 8.88 -17.26 10.53
C PHE A 269 7.59 -16.46 10.69
N ALA A 270 6.73 -16.93 11.59
CA ALA A 270 5.67 -16.12 12.22
C ALA A 270 5.87 -16.12 13.74
N TYR A 271 5.50 -15.03 14.39
CA TYR A 271 5.60 -14.84 15.83
C TYR A 271 4.39 -14.03 16.32
N ASP A 272 3.47 -14.65 17.04
CA ASP A 272 2.32 -13.96 17.63
C ASP A 272 2.66 -13.40 19.01
N LEU A 273 2.77 -12.07 19.11
CA LEU A 273 3.06 -11.36 20.35
C LEU A 273 1.98 -11.55 21.43
N ALA A 274 0.74 -11.82 21.01
CA ALA A 274 -0.42 -11.99 21.89
C ALA A 274 -0.61 -13.43 22.37
N ALA A 275 0.15 -14.39 21.84
CA ALA A 275 0.08 -15.78 22.28
C ALA A 275 0.42 -15.90 23.78
N PRO A 276 -0.19 -16.83 24.53
CA PRO A 276 0.13 -17.03 25.95
C PRO A 276 1.60 -17.42 26.20
N THR A 277 2.19 -18.13 25.23
CA THR A 277 3.60 -18.52 25.20
C THR A 277 4.16 -18.27 23.80
N PRO A 278 4.53 -17.02 23.48
CA PRO A 278 4.99 -16.67 22.15
C PRO A 278 6.29 -17.40 21.80
N VAL A 279 6.30 -18.01 20.63
CA VAL A 279 7.45 -18.74 20.08
C VAL A 279 7.56 -18.43 18.61
N MET A 280 8.80 -18.40 18.11
CA MET A 280 9.07 -18.25 16.69
C MET A 280 8.70 -19.56 15.97
N GLU A 281 7.67 -19.50 15.13
CA GLU A 281 7.22 -20.63 14.32
C GLU A 281 7.94 -20.64 12.98
N ASN A 282 8.56 -21.77 12.61
CA ASN A 282 9.16 -21.96 11.30
C ASN A 282 8.09 -22.35 10.27
N LEU A 283 7.86 -21.50 9.27
CA LEU A 283 6.84 -21.72 8.23
C LEU A 283 7.30 -22.70 7.13
N GLY A 284 8.55 -23.14 7.16
CA GLY A 284 9.12 -24.18 6.30
C GLY A 284 9.61 -23.69 4.94
N THR A 285 9.60 -24.57 3.95
CA THR A 285 9.98 -24.29 2.55
C THR A 285 9.04 -25.04 1.59
N LEU A 286 9.00 -24.63 0.33
CA LEU A 286 8.22 -25.34 -0.70
C LEU A 286 8.74 -26.75 -1.01
N GLU A 287 10.07 -26.91 -1.02
CA GLU A 287 10.73 -28.19 -1.24
C GLU A 287 11.96 -28.33 -0.35
N ARG A 288 12.32 -29.58 -0.04
CA ARG A 288 13.58 -29.95 0.64
C ARG A 288 13.87 -29.10 1.88
N PRO A 289 13.06 -29.23 2.95
CA PRO A 289 13.23 -28.45 4.18
C PRO A 289 14.62 -28.63 4.79
N GLU A 290 15.33 -29.73 4.51
CA GLU A 290 16.70 -29.97 4.97
C GLU A 290 17.75 -29.03 4.36
N ARG A 291 17.44 -28.33 3.26
CA ARG A 291 18.38 -27.45 2.56
C ARG A 291 18.22 -25.97 2.92
N GLY A 292 17.14 -25.60 3.63
CA GLY A 292 16.74 -24.21 3.77
C GLY A 292 16.32 -23.61 2.43
N GLY A 293 15.61 -22.49 2.42
CA GLY A 293 15.22 -21.92 1.14
C GLY A 293 14.25 -20.78 1.22
N THR A 294 14.77 -19.58 1.45
CA THR A 294 14.11 -18.32 1.09
C THR A 294 15.09 -17.41 0.36
N GLY A 295 14.56 -16.59 -0.55
CA GLY A 295 15.35 -15.69 -1.40
C GLY A 295 14.98 -14.21 -1.30
N THR A 296 13.98 -13.83 -0.49
CA THR A 296 13.54 -12.42 -0.36
C THR A 296 12.69 -12.19 0.90
N ARG A 297 12.41 -10.91 1.20
CA ARG A 297 11.50 -10.42 2.26
C ARG A 297 10.13 -11.11 2.20
N VAL A 298 9.52 -11.27 3.37
CA VAL A 298 8.21 -11.88 3.59
C VAL A 298 7.26 -10.79 4.06
N ARG A 299 6.01 -10.78 3.59
CA ARG A 299 4.97 -9.85 4.02
C ARG A 299 3.75 -10.60 4.53
N ILE A 300 2.92 -9.94 5.33
CA ILE A 300 1.69 -10.48 5.90
C ILE A 300 0.54 -9.50 5.69
N ASP A 301 -0.61 -10.01 5.23
CA ASP A 301 -1.87 -9.27 5.25
C ASP A 301 -3.05 -10.25 5.31
N ASP A 302 -4.09 -9.90 6.05
CA ASP A 302 -5.29 -10.71 6.29
C ASP A 302 -4.94 -12.15 6.74
N GLY A 303 -3.91 -12.31 7.59
CA GLY A 303 -3.43 -13.61 8.08
C GLY A 303 -2.71 -14.49 7.05
N VAL A 304 -2.44 -13.96 5.86
CA VAL A 304 -1.73 -14.66 4.79
C VAL A 304 -0.31 -14.13 4.66
N VAL A 305 0.66 -15.04 4.80
CA VAL A 305 2.07 -14.73 4.63
C VAL A 305 2.52 -15.05 3.21
N ALA A 306 3.06 -14.06 2.50
CA ALA A 306 3.59 -14.23 1.15
C ALA A 306 5.08 -13.89 1.06
N GLY A 307 5.78 -14.59 0.18
CA GLY A 307 7.21 -14.39 -0.01
C GLY A 307 7.77 -15.29 -1.09
N THR A 308 9.09 -15.53 -1.04
CA THR A 308 9.74 -16.45 -1.97
C THR A 308 10.51 -17.56 -1.29
N SER A 309 10.42 -18.75 -1.88
CA SER A 309 11.14 -19.93 -1.44
C SER A 309 11.99 -20.53 -2.57
N THR A 310 13.14 -21.10 -2.21
CA THR A 310 14.00 -21.81 -3.15
C THR A 310 13.55 -23.25 -3.33
N ILE A 311 13.24 -23.65 -4.57
CA ILE A 311 13.07 -25.05 -4.99
C ILE A 311 14.38 -25.58 -5.58
N TYR A 312 14.66 -26.89 -5.53
CA TYR A 312 16.04 -27.42 -5.70
C TYR A 312 16.26 -28.34 -6.90
N SER A 313 15.29 -28.55 -7.79
CA SER A 313 15.47 -29.45 -8.94
C SER A 313 14.63 -29.02 -10.15
N PRO A 314 15.08 -28.00 -10.91
CA PRO A 314 16.32 -27.20 -10.79
C PRO A 314 16.25 -26.10 -9.71
N ARG A 315 17.42 -25.60 -9.23
CA ARG A 315 17.48 -24.50 -8.24
C ARG A 315 16.82 -23.23 -8.79
N ARG A 316 15.67 -22.81 -8.23
CA ARG A 316 14.89 -21.64 -8.65
C ARG A 316 14.15 -21.02 -7.47
N LEU A 317 13.75 -19.76 -7.60
CA LEU A 317 12.81 -19.13 -6.68
C LEU A 317 11.36 -19.38 -7.14
N ARG A 318 10.46 -19.43 -6.17
CA ARG A 318 9.01 -19.57 -6.32
C ARG A 318 8.31 -18.68 -5.31
N ALA A 319 7.25 -18.01 -5.74
CA ALA A 319 6.35 -17.36 -4.81
C ALA A 319 5.58 -18.41 -4.02
N PHE A 320 5.36 -18.13 -2.74
CA PHE A 320 4.47 -18.90 -1.90
C PHE A 320 3.43 -18.02 -1.23
N ALA A 321 2.34 -18.63 -0.80
CA ALA A 321 1.45 -18.11 0.23
C ALA A 321 1.35 -19.13 1.38
N TYR A 322 1.15 -18.66 2.60
CA TYR A 322 0.99 -19.46 3.81
C TYR A 322 -0.13 -18.82 4.64
N ASP A 323 -1.29 -19.47 4.68
CA ASP A 323 -2.47 -19.04 5.44
C ASP A 323 -2.32 -19.51 6.89
N LEU A 324 -2.13 -18.57 7.82
CA LEU A 324 -1.93 -18.86 9.25
C LEU A 324 -3.20 -19.40 9.92
N ASP A 325 -4.38 -19.07 9.39
CA ASP A 325 -5.68 -19.48 9.91
C ASP A 325 -6.16 -20.81 9.35
N ALA A 326 -5.44 -21.38 8.38
CA ALA A 326 -5.77 -22.67 7.80
C ALA A 326 -5.73 -23.78 8.87
N PRO A 327 -6.68 -24.75 8.88
CA PRO A 327 -6.69 -25.85 9.85
C PRO A 327 -5.43 -26.72 9.84
N GLN A 328 -4.72 -26.75 8.71
CA GLN A 328 -3.42 -27.37 8.53
C GLN A 328 -2.59 -26.45 7.63
N PRO A 329 -1.91 -25.46 8.22
CA PRO A 329 -1.24 -24.44 7.46
C PRO A 329 0.00 -25.04 6.78
N VAL A 330 0.09 -24.83 5.48
CA VAL A 330 1.16 -25.36 4.63
C VAL A 330 1.55 -24.32 3.59
N MET A 331 2.83 -24.25 3.28
CA MET A 331 3.35 -23.36 2.25
C MET A 331 2.82 -23.80 0.87
N GLN A 332 2.01 -22.95 0.25
CA GLN A 332 1.41 -23.18 -1.06
C GLN A 332 2.25 -22.56 -2.17
N ASP A 333 2.67 -23.36 -3.16
CA ASP A 333 3.30 -22.85 -4.39
C ASP A 333 2.26 -22.11 -5.24
N LEU A 334 2.53 -20.84 -5.56
CA LEU A 334 1.63 -20.02 -6.39
C LEU A 334 1.80 -20.28 -7.90
N GLY A 335 2.83 -21.04 -8.31
CA GLY A 335 3.03 -21.49 -9.68
C GLY A 335 3.74 -20.48 -10.60
N ASN A 336 3.71 -20.72 -11.93
CA ASN A 336 4.39 -19.90 -12.95
C ASN A 336 3.42 -19.45 -14.07
N VAL A 337 3.86 -18.47 -14.89
CA VAL A 337 3.20 -18.18 -16.16
C VAL A 337 3.42 -19.39 -17.05
N ALA A 338 2.35 -19.87 -17.71
CA ALA A 338 2.47 -20.95 -18.67
C ALA A 338 3.54 -20.63 -19.73
N GLY A 339 4.66 -21.36 -19.72
CA GLY A 339 5.78 -21.19 -20.65
C GLY A 339 6.97 -20.37 -20.11
N ALA A 340 6.86 -19.73 -18.94
CA ALA A 340 7.98 -19.04 -18.31
C ALA A 340 8.82 -20.03 -17.48
N ALA A 341 9.92 -20.50 -18.06
CA ALA A 341 10.95 -21.14 -17.27
C ALA A 341 11.66 -20.01 -16.49
N SER A 342 11.45 -19.96 -15.17
CA SER A 342 11.95 -19.00 -14.16
C SER A 342 11.02 -17.83 -13.87
N THR A 343 10.60 -17.75 -12.60
CA THR A 343 9.94 -16.59 -12.00
C THR A 343 10.85 -16.11 -10.88
N TYR A 344 11.20 -14.83 -10.89
CA TYR A 344 12.06 -14.18 -9.90
C TYR A 344 11.19 -13.18 -9.17
N VAL A 345 10.39 -13.65 -8.23
CA VAL A 345 9.53 -12.75 -7.47
C VAL A 345 10.41 -11.85 -6.61
N SER A 346 10.58 -10.60 -7.02
CA SER A 346 11.20 -9.55 -6.19
C SER A 346 10.13 -8.51 -5.88
N GLY A 347 9.88 -8.29 -4.59
CA GLY A 347 8.78 -7.45 -4.10
C GLY A 347 7.48 -8.24 -4.03
N THR A 348 7.22 -8.90 -2.90
CA THR A 348 5.89 -9.45 -2.59
C THR A 348 5.22 -8.45 -1.67
N GLU A 349 4.61 -7.41 -2.23
CA GLU A 349 3.57 -6.74 -1.47
C GLU A 349 2.30 -7.59 -1.58
N ILE A 350 1.57 -7.67 -0.46
CA ILE A 350 0.33 -8.41 -0.34
C ILE A 350 -0.73 -7.48 0.23
N ASP A 351 -1.89 -7.45 -0.43
CA ASP A 351 -3.11 -6.88 0.13
C ASP A 351 -4.24 -7.90 -0.13
N GLY A 352 -4.64 -8.54 0.96
CA GLY A 352 -5.51 -9.69 1.08
C GLY A 352 -5.09 -10.87 0.22
N ASP A 353 -5.80 -11.07 -0.89
CA ASP A 353 -5.53 -12.21 -1.79
C ASP A 353 -4.67 -11.80 -3.00
N VAL A 354 -4.13 -10.57 -3.03
CA VAL A 354 -3.37 -10.06 -4.18
C VAL A 354 -1.89 -10.04 -3.82
N VAL A 355 -1.11 -10.91 -4.46
CA VAL A 355 0.35 -10.92 -4.34
C VAL A 355 0.96 -10.41 -5.63
N VAL A 356 1.73 -9.33 -5.55
CA VAL A 356 2.47 -8.78 -6.70
C VAL A 356 3.90 -9.29 -6.74
N GLY A 357 4.53 -9.16 -7.91
CA GLY A 357 5.97 -9.35 -8.03
C GLY A 357 6.46 -9.34 -9.47
N THR A 358 7.77 -9.54 -9.66
CA THR A 358 8.39 -9.60 -10.99
C THR A 358 8.67 -11.03 -11.44
N TRP A 359 8.73 -11.28 -12.75
CA TRP A 359 9.18 -12.57 -13.29
C TRP A 359 10.12 -12.37 -14.48
N ARG A 360 11.03 -13.32 -14.74
CA ARG A 360 12.02 -13.25 -15.84
C ARG A 360 12.08 -14.53 -16.65
N ALA A 361 11.77 -14.48 -17.94
CA ALA A 361 11.88 -15.63 -18.85
C ALA A 361 13.34 -16.07 -19.06
N LEU A 362 13.67 -17.36 -18.91
CA LEU A 362 15.02 -17.90 -19.19
C LEU A 362 15.55 -17.64 -20.61
N GLN A 363 14.66 -17.52 -21.60
CA GLN A 363 15.05 -17.23 -22.98
C GLN A 363 15.20 -15.74 -23.29
N ARG A 364 14.89 -14.85 -22.33
CA ARG A 364 15.01 -13.40 -22.45
C ARG A 364 15.48 -12.81 -21.13
N LYS A 365 16.80 -12.75 -20.96
CA LYS A 365 17.44 -12.35 -19.69
C LYS A 365 17.18 -10.89 -19.27
N ASP A 366 16.65 -10.04 -20.14
CA ASP A 366 16.79 -8.58 -20.02
C ASP A 366 15.49 -7.80 -19.74
N GLU A 367 14.34 -8.46 -19.56
CA GLU A 367 13.04 -7.78 -19.33
C GLU A 367 12.20 -8.51 -18.27
N PRO A 368 12.35 -8.19 -16.98
CA PRO A 368 11.36 -8.52 -15.96
C PRO A 368 9.97 -7.98 -16.33
N SER A 369 8.97 -8.81 -16.11
CA SER A 369 7.56 -8.45 -16.26
C SER A 369 6.85 -8.58 -14.92
N ALA A 370 5.99 -7.62 -14.59
CA ALA A 370 5.17 -7.61 -13.39
C ALA A 370 4.05 -8.64 -13.52
N PHE A 371 3.70 -9.26 -12.41
CA PHE A 371 2.56 -10.16 -12.34
C PHE A 371 1.76 -9.94 -11.05
N VAL A 372 0.54 -10.47 -11.05
CA VAL A 372 -0.32 -10.60 -9.86
C VAL A 372 -0.76 -12.06 -9.70
N TYR A 373 -0.75 -12.58 -8.48
CA TYR A 373 -1.55 -13.75 -8.11
C TYR A 373 -2.85 -13.31 -7.45
N ASP A 374 -3.97 -13.88 -7.92
CA ASP A 374 -5.26 -13.82 -7.22
C ASP A 374 -5.43 -15.10 -6.39
N LEU A 375 -5.14 -15.05 -5.09
CA LEU A 375 -5.41 -16.14 -4.13
C LEU A 375 -6.93 -16.38 -3.96
N GLY A 376 -7.75 -15.43 -4.44
CA GLY A 376 -9.20 -15.44 -4.61
C GLY A 376 -9.75 -16.57 -5.48
N ALA A 377 -8.91 -17.12 -6.35
CA ALA A 377 -9.29 -18.15 -7.29
C ALA A 377 -9.17 -19.55 -6.69
N ALA A 378 -10.01 -20.49 -7.16
CA ALA A 378 -9.93 -21.91 -6.74
C ALA A 378 -8.57 -22.58 -7.06
N LYS A 379 -7.79 -21.95 -7.94
CA LYS A 379 -6.37 -22.18 -8.15
C LYS A 379 -5.73 -20.80 -8.36
N PRO A 380 -4.67 -20.43 -7.62
CA PRO A 380 -3.96 -19.18 -7.87
C PRO A 380 -3.59 -19.11 -9.36
N THR A 381 -4.06 -18.07 -10.04
CA THR A 381 -3.70 -17.82 -11.44
C THR A 381 -2.87 -16.57 -11.50
N MET A 382 -1.69 -16.68 -12.12
CA MET A 382 -0.88 -15.51 -12.40
C MET A 382 -1.49 -14.71 -13.55
N VAL A 383 -1.60 -13.40 -13.32
CA VAL A 383 -2.01 -12.39 -14.28
C VAL A 383 -0.76 -11.64 -14.71
N ASP A 384 -0.41 -11.70 -15.99
CA ASP A 384 0.67 -10.89 -16.55
C ASP A 384 0.18 -9.44 -16.69
N LEU A 385 0.85 -8.51 -16.00
CA LEU A 385 0.51 -7.09 -16.01
C LEU A 385 1.14 -6.33 -17.17
N GLY A 386 1.94 -6.99 -18.00
CA GLY A 386 2.55 -6.34 -19.14
C GLY A 386 3.70 -7.14 -19.71
N SER A 387 3.38 -8.09 -20.58
CA SER A 387 4.35 -8.57 -21.56
C SER A 387 4.87 -7.36 -22.36
N TRP A 388 6.18 -7.30 -22.60
CA TRP A 388 6.92 -6.42 -23.55
C TRP A 388 7.54 -5.10 -23.04
N ASP A 389 7.38 -4.70 -21.78
CA ASP A 389 8.15 -3.61 -21.17
C ASP A 389 8.83 -4.07 -19.87
N HIS A 390 9.97 -3.48 -19.52
CA HIS A 390 10.62 -3.72 -18.21
C HIS A 390 9.76 -3.11 -17.11
N THR A 391 9.04 -3.96 -16.37
CA THR A 391 8.02 -3.55 -15.39
C THR A 391 8.40 -4.03 -14.00
N GLU A 392 8.35 -3.10 -13.04
CA GLU A 392 8.73 -3.31 -11.65
C GLU A 392 7.55 -2.85 -10.79
N PRO A 393 6.71 -3.77 -10.26
CA PRO A 393 5.73 -3.40 -9.26
C PRO A 393 6.46 -3.01 -7.97
N ALA A 394 5.94 -1.99 -7.32
CA ALA A 394 6.45 -1.48 -6.06
C ALA A 394 5.51 -1.83 -4.91
N ASP A 395 4.20 -1.70 -5.14
CA ASP A 395 3.20 -1.82 -4.07
C ASP A 395 1.79 -2.18 -4.58
N VAL A 396 0.92 -2.64 -3.68
CA VAL A 396 -0.47 -3.00 -3.94
C VAL A 396 -1.40 -2.54 -2.82
N SER A 397 -2.52 -1.93 -3.22
CA SER A 397 -3.64 -1.64 -2.32
C SER A 397 -4.95 -2.09 -2.97
N GLY A 398 -5.57 -3.12 -2.41
CA GLY A 398 -6.75 -3.80 -2.91
C GLY A 398 -6.58 -4.31 -4.34
N ASP A 399 -7.14 -3.59 -5.30
CA ASP A 399 -7.07 -3.92 -6.73
C ASP A 399 -6.18 -2.97 -7.55
N VAL A 400 -5.45 -2.10 -6.86
CA VAL A 400 -4.54 -1.14 -7.46
C VAL A 400 -3.12 -1.62 -7.21
N VAL A 401 -2.42 -1.96 -8.28
CA VAL A 401 -0.98 -2.24 -8.24
C VAL A 401 -0.25 -1.04 -8.81
N VAL A 402 0.84 -0.62 -8.18
CA VAL A 402 1.66 0.51 -8.64
C VAL A 402 3.10 0.10 -8.85
N GLY A 403 3.82 0.90 -9.63
CA GLY A 403 5.23 0.70 -9.86
C GLY A 403 5.74 1.51 -11.03
N ALA A 404 6.74 0.99 -11.73
CA ALA A 404 7.35 1.66 -12.86
C ALA A 404 7.40 0.77 -14.10
N VAL A 405 7.26 1.41 -15.27
CA VAL A 405 7.53 0.79 -16.56
C VAL A 405 8.63 1.55 -17.29
N ARG A 406 9.64 0.81 -17.75
CA ARG A 406 10.76 1.37 -18.48
C ARG A 406 10.53 1.29 -19.99
N HIS A 407 10.51 2.46 -20.62
CA HIS A 407 10.48 2.69 -22.06
C HIS A 407 11.85 3.18 -22.54
N GLY A 408 12.68 2.25 -23.07
CA GLY A 408 14.07 2.54 -23.43
C GLY A 408 14.94 2.86 -22.21
N ARG A 409 15.37 4.13 -22.06
CA ARG A 409 16.17 4.62 -20.91
C ARG A 409 15.35 5.44 -19.90
N ARG A 410 14.02 5.44 -20.02
CA ARG A 410 13.13 6.25 -19.19
C ARG A 410 12.18 5.38 -18.40
N TYR A 411 11.89 5.77 -17.17
CA TYR A 411 10.88 5.13 -16.33
C TYR A 411 9.59 5.97 -16.29
N ARG A 412 8.45 5.30 -16.22
CA ARG A 412 7.12 5.88 -16.08
C ARG A 412 6.39 5.25 -14.92
N ALA A 413 6.02 6.07 -13.95
CA ALA A 413 5.12 5.69 -12.87
C ALA A 413 3.82 5.19 -13.50
N THR A 414 3.46 3.96 -13.16
CA THR A 414 2.36 3.24 -13.81
C THR A 414 1.50 2.58 -12.76
N VAL A 415 0.20 2.62 -12.99
CA VAL A 415 -0.82 1.94 -12.20
C VAL A 415 -1.46 0.84 -13.03
N TRP A 416 -1.71 -0.30 -12.41
CA TRP A 416 -2.52 -1.39 -12.95
C TRP A 416 -3.74 -1.58 -12.06
N VAL A 417 -4.92 -1.22 -12.59
CA VAL A 417 -6.19 -1.45 -11.91
C VAL A 417 -6.74 -2.80 -12.35
N LEU A 418 -6.82 -3.74 -11.42
CA LEU A 418 -7.30 -5.10 -11.65
C LEU A 418 -8.82 -5.08 -11.79
N ARG A 419 -9.32 -5.26 -13.02
CA ARG A 419 -10.75 -5.31 -13.31
C ARG A 419 -11.27 -6.73 -13.34
N ASP A 420 -12.54 -6.87 -12.94
CA ASP A 420 -13.27 -8.14 -12.91
C ASP A 420 -12.62 -9.16 -11.95
N THR A 421 -12.25 -8.67 -10.76
CA THR A 421 -11.77 -9.55 -9.70
C THR A 421 -12.88 -10.53 -9.31
N SER A 422 -12.48 -11.78 -9.07
CA SER A 422 -13.41 -12.84 -8.69
C SER A 422 -14.05 -12.61 -7.30
N ARG A 423 -13.62 -11.56 -6.56
CA ARG A 423 -14.01 -11.24 -5.19
C ARG A 423 -14.84 -9.95 -5.09
N PRO A 424 -15.69 -9.80 -4.07
CA PRO A 424 -16.26 -8.51 -3.69
C PRO A 424 -15.18 -7.55 -3.17
N GLN A 425 -15.29 -6.25 -3.46
CA GLN A 425 -14.47 -5.22 -2.82
C GLN A 425 -15.38 -4.15 -2.22
N VAL A 426 -15.04 -3.58 -1.07
CA VAL A 426 -15.81 -2.52 -0.41
C VAL A 426 -14.93 -1.31 -0.14
N ALA A 427 -15.36 -0.14 -0.59
CA ALA A 427 -14.65 1.12 -0.42
C ALA A 427 -15.60 2.25 -0.02
N PHE A 428 -15.06 3.34 0.52
CA PHE A 428 -15.77 4.62 0.56
C PHE A 428 -16.06 5.11 -0.87
N ARG A 429 -17.03 6.01 -1.01
CA ARG A 429 -17.39 6.57 -2.32
C ARG A 429 -16.33 7.57 -2.83
N GLY A 430 -15.57 8.18 -1.92
CA GLY A 430 -14.50 9.15 -2.18
C GLY A 430 -13.73 9.40 -0.89
N PHE A 431 -12.59 10.08 -1.00
CA PHE A 431 -11.70 10.41 0.11
C PHE A 431 -12.24 11.56 0.94
N ASP A 432 -12.85 12.56 0.29
CA ASP A 432 -13.35 13.75 0.97
C ASP A 432 -14.86 13.75 1.12
N HIS A 433 -15.27 14.09 2.33
CA HIS A 433 -16.64 14.46 2.65
C HIS A 433 -16.61 15.85 3.27
N THR A 434 -17.58 16.69 2.91
CA THR A 434 -17.78 17.99 3.55
C THR A 434 -19.18 18.01 4.14
N VAL A 435 -19.30 18.56 5.33
CA VAL A 435 -20.55 18.76 6.04
C VAL A 435 -20.49 20.12 6.73
N ASP A 436 -21.60 20.85 6.73
CA ASP A 436 -21.72 22.07 7.52
C ASP A 436 -21.98 21.67 8.97
N GLU A 437 -21.39 22.39 9.92
CA GLU A 437 -21.48 22.09 11.35
C GLU A 437 -22.95 22.01 11.84
N ASP A 438 -23.83 22.86 11.28
CA ASP A 438 -25.26 22.93 11.60
C ASP A 438 -26.13 21.84 10.93
N ASP A 439 -25.59 21.03 10.01
CA ASP A 439 -26.31 19.90 9.39
C ASP A 439 -26.61 18.78 10.41
N GLY A 440 -25.86 18.73 11.52
CA GLY A 440 -26.00 17.79 12.62
C GLY A 440 -25.68 16.32 12.30
N ARG A 441 -25.58 15.94 11.01
CA ARG A 441 -25.16 14.60 10.55
C ARG A 441 -24.55 14.63 9.15
N VAL A 442 -23.47 13.87 8.97
CA VAL A 442 -22.93 13.54 7.64
C VAL A 442 -23.33 12.12 7.22
N THR A 443 -23.71 11.93 5.95
CA THR A 443 -23.99 10.60 5.37
C THR A 443 -22.79 10.07 4.60
N ILE A 444 -22.18 9.02 5.12
CA ILE A 444 -21.03 8.36 4.50
C ILE A 444 -21.51 7.23 3.59
N ARG A 445 -21.09 7.27 2.32
CA ARG A 445 -21.53 6.32 1.29
C ARG A 445 -20.40 5.36 0.97
N LEU A 446 -20.73 4.07 0.92
CA LEU A 446 -19.84 2.99 0.51
C LEU A 446 -20.27 2.43 -0.86
N ARG A 447 -19.30 1.90 -1.59
CA ARG A 447 -19.51 1.15 -2.84
C ARG A 447 -18.95 -0.26 -2.72
N ARG A 448 -19.61 -1.18 -3.43
CA ARG A 448 -19.13 -2.56 -3.59
C ARG A 448 -18.84 -2.89 -5.06
N TYR A 449 -17.61 -3.26 -5.36
CA TYR A 449 -17.14 -3.69 -6.68
C TYR A 449 -17.02 -5.22 -6.77
N GLY A 450 -16.58 -5.74 -7.93
CA GLY A 450 -16.38 -7.17 -8.17
C GLY A 450 -17.63 -8.03 -8.01
N ARG A 451 -17.54 -9.22 -7.40
CA ARG A 451 -18.72 -10.10 -7.23
C ARG A 451 -19.73 -9.57 -6.21
N ALA A 452 -21.02 -9.69 -6.54
CA ALA A 452 -22.15 -9.40 -5.65
C ALA A 452 -23.06 -10.60 -5.37
N ASP A 453 -22.61 -11.81 -5.66
CA ASP A 453 -23.39 -13.05 -5.52
C ASP A 453 -23.62 -13.51 -4.07
N ARG A 454 -22.86 -12.97 -3.10
CA ARG A 454 -23.02 -13.22 -1.65
C ARG A 454 -23.15 -11.92 -0.85
N ALA A 455 -23.67 -11.99 0.37
CA ALA A 455 -23.61 -10.85 1.28
C ALA A 455 -22.18 -10.65 1.80
N VAL A 456 -21.79 -9.39 2.04
CA VAL A 456 -20.51 -9.03 2.66
C VAL A 456 -20.75 -7.96 3.71
N THR A 457 -19.91 -7.92 4.72
CA THR A 457 -19.90 -6.89 5.77
C THR A 457 -18.53 -6.25 5.83
N VAL A 458 -18.45 -5.02 6.30
CA VAL A 458 -17.19 -4.31 6.60
C VAL A 458 -17.38 -3.54 7.90
N ARG A 459 -16.35 -3.46 8.73
CA ARG A 459 -16.36 -2.59 9.91
C ARG A 459 -15.97 -1.17 9.50
N TYR A 460 -16.47 -0.18 10.23
CA TYR A 460 -16.01 1.20 10.12
C TYR A 460 -15.76 1.77 11.52
N ALA A 461 -14.84 2.73 11.61
CA ALA A 461 -14.59 3.52 12.81
C ALA A 461 -14.18 4.96 12.44
N THR A 462 -14.60 5.92 13.25
CA THR A 462 -14.11 7.31 13.22
C THR A 462 -12.84 7.45 14.05
N ARG A 463 -11.90 8.27 13.62
CA ARG A 463 -10.72 8.70 14.38
C ARG A 463 -10.65 10.23 14.38
N SER A 464 -10.29 10.82 15.51
CA SER A 464 -10.08 12.27 15.60
C SER A 464 -8.95 12.74 14.69
N GLY A 465 -9.09 13.96 14.19
CA GLY A 465 -8.04 14.68 13.48
C GLY A 465 -7.90 16.05 14.12
N GLN A 466 -8.09 17.11 13.33
CA GLN A 466 -8.29 18.46 13.86
C GLN A 466 -9.63 18.59 14.61
N ALA A 467 -10.63 17.84 14.15
CA ALA A 467 -11.88 17.67 14.86
C ALA A 467 -11.72 16.58 15.93
N GLU A 468 -12.08 16.89 17.17
CA GLU A 468 -12.00 16.07 18.36
C GLU A 468 -13.30 15.29 18.63
N ALA A 469 -13.12 14.03 19.01
CA ALA A 469 -14.20 13.13 19.38
C ALA A 469 -14.94 13.63 20.63
N GLY A 470 -16.25 13.78 20.53
CA GLY A 470 -17.11 14.24 21.62
C GLY A 470 -17.20 15.77 21.76
N GLN A 471 -16.40 16.51 20.99
CA GLN A 471 -16.51 17.97 20.86
C GLN A 471 -17.16 18.33 19.52
N ASP A 472 -16.60 17.86 18.40
CA ASP A 472 -17.03 18.27 17.04
C ASP A 472 -17.86 17.19 16.35
N PHE A 473 -17.70 15.93 16.77
CA PHE A 473 -18.51 14.81 16.29
C PHE A 473 -18.70 13.75 17.37
N VAL A 474 -19.76 12.94 17.23
CA VAL A 474 -19.95 11.78 18.10
C VAL A 474 -19.16 10.59 17.52
N PRO A 475 -18.21 10.00 18.28
CA PRO A 475 -17.47 8.82 17.84
C PRO A 475 -18.41 7.72 17.37
N ALA A 476 -18.14 7.20 16.18
CA ALA A 476 -19.00 6.21 15.53
C ALA A 476 -18.15 5.03 15.05
N SER A 477 -18.55 3.82 15.45
CA SER A 477 -18.01 2.58 14.93
C SER A 477 -19.14 1.58 14.73
N GLY A 478 -19.04 0.72 13.72
CA GLY A 478 -20.05 -0.29 13.49
C GLY A 478 -19.73 -1.22 12.33
N THR A 479 -20.74 -1.98 11.90
CA THR A 479 -20.63 -2.89 10.76
C THR A 479 -21.66 -2.53 9.70
N VAL A 480 -21.20 -2.29 8.47
CA VAL A 480 -22.07 -2.08 7.32
C VAL A 480 -22.25 -3.39 6.57
N ARG A 481 -23.50 -3.75 6.26
CA ARG A 481 -23.83 -4.98 5.51
C ARG A 481 -24.29 -4.66 4.08
N PHE A 482 -23.58 -5.21 3.11
CA PHE A 482 -24.06 -5.34 1.73
C PHE A 482 -24.80 -6.66 1.57
N ALA A 483 -26.10 -6.59 1.34
CA ALA A 483 -26.87 -7.78 0.97
C ALA A 483 -26.36 -8.39 -0.36
N ARG A 484 -26.75 -9.63 -0.65
CA ARG A 484 -26.54 -10.24 -1.97
C ARG A 484 -27.13 -9.31 -3.04
N GLY A 485 -26.32 -8.99 -4.07
CA GLY A 485 -26.66 -8.10 -5.17
C GLY A 485 -26.46 -6.60 -4.87
N ALA A 486 -26.32 -6.21 -3.59
CA ALA A 486 -26.21 -4.80 -3.23
C ALA A 486 -24.84 -4.23 -3.62
N ARG A 487 -24.85 -3.05 -4.27
CA ARG A 487 -23.65 -2.34 -4.75
C ARG A 487 -23.33 -1.07 -3.97
N LYS A 488 -24.25 -0.64 -3.10
CA LYS A 488 -24.15 0.60 -2.34
C LYS A 488 -24.66 0.33 -0.93
N ALA A 489 -24.03 0.96 0.04
CA ALA A 489 -24.49 1.04 1.42
C ALA A 489 -24.08 2.40 2.00
N SER A 490 -24.60 2.75 3.16
CA SER A 490 -24.23 4.01 3.83
C SER A 490 -24.45 3.90 5.33
N PHE A 491 -23.76 4.75 6.08
CA PHE A 491 -24.01 5.01 7.50
C PHE A 491 -23.95 6.52 7.75
N THR A 492 -24.29 6.95 8.96
CA THR A 492 -24.27 8.37 9.34
C THR A 492 -23.41 8.59 10.57
N VAL A 493 -22.63 9.66 10.57
CA VAL A 493 -21.92 10.16 11.76
C VAL A 493 -22.64 11.43 12.21
N ARG A 494 -22.80 11.61 13.53
CA ARG A 494 -23.40 12.83 14.09
C ARG A 494 -22.34 13.90 14.22
N ILE A 495 -22.64 15.09 13.72
CA ILE A 495 -21.84 16.30 13.90
C ILE A 495 -22.40 17.04 15.11
N LEU A 496 -21.51 17.61 15.90
CA LEU A 496 -21.84 18.42 17.07
C LEU A 496 -21.60 19.86 16.68
N ASP A 497 -22.65 20.67 16.84
CA ASP A 497 -22.63 22.11 16.61
C ASP A 497 -22.49 22.81 17.94
N ASP A 498 -21.54 23.73 18.06
CA ASP A 498 -21.37 24.55 19.26
C ASP A 498 -21.63 26.05 19.01
N ARG A 499 -20.99 26.97 19.74
CA ARG A 499 -21.12 28.43 19.53
C ARG A 499 -19.78 29.13 19.50
N ARG A 500 -18.71 28.35 19.51
CA ARG A 500 -17.34 28.84 19.46
C ARG A 500 -17.04 29.11 18.01
N ARG A 501 -16.33 30.22 17.78
CA ARG A 501 -15.82 30.50 16.46
C ARG A 501 -14.60 29.63 16.23
N GLU A 502 -14.74 28.70 15.32
CA GLU A 502 -13.68 27.76 14.98
C GLU A 502 -13.35 27.84 13.49
N GLY A 503 -12.15 27.35 13.14
CA GLY A 503 -11.78 27.16 11.75
C GLY A 503 -12.45 25.92 11.16
N GLN A 504 -12.21 25.65 9.88
CA GLN A 504 -12.52 24.32 9.35
C GLN A 504 -11.67 23.27 10.07
N GLN A 505 -12.31 22.17 10.44
CA GLN A 505 -11.67 21.05 11.12
C GLN A 505 -12.08 19.75 10.44
N ALA A 506 -11.26 18.71 10.59
CA ALA A 506 -11.56 17.42 9.99
C ALA A 506 -11.28 16.24 10.92
N PHE A 507 -12.06 15.18 10.74
CA PHE A 507 -11.84 13.87 11.34
C PHE A 507 -11.70 12.80 10.24
N LEU A 508 -11.23 11.61 10.61
CA LEU A 508 -10.94 10.50 9.71
C LEU A 508 -11.92 9.35 9.90
N LEU A 509 -12.11 8.55 8.85
CA LEU A 509 -12.92 7.34 8.79
C LEU A 509 -12.08 6.21 8.24
N ASN A 510 -12.10 5.04 8.88
CA ASN A 510 -11.40 3.85 8.42
C ASN A 510 -12.38 2.69 8.21
N LEU A 511 -12.22 1.94 7.13
CA LEU A 511 -12.81 0.62 6.95
C LEU A 511 -11.85 -0.45 7.45
N SER A 512 -12.38 -1.54 8.00
CA SER A 512 -11.57 -2.69 8.41
C SER A 512 -12.37 -3.99 8.40
N HIS A 513 -11.68 -5.13 8.50
CA HIS A 513 -12.26 -6.46 8.69
C HIS A 513 -13.43 -6.78 7.73
N PRO A 514 -13.24 -6.74 6.40
CA PRO A 514 -14.26 -7.18 5.47
C PRO A 514 -14.57 -8.68 5.68
N SER A 515 -15.84 -9.07 5.68
CA SER A 515 -16.20 -10.46 5.95
C SER A 515 -16.10 -11.37 4.73
N GLY A 516 -15.75 -12.63 4.99
CA GLY A 516 -15.74 -13.67 3.97
C GLY A 516 -14.55 -13.45 3.06
N ARG A 517 -14.80 -13.39 1.75
CA ARG A 517 -13.74 -13.13 0.75
C ARG A 517 -13.82 -11.72 0.18
N ALA A 518 -14.30 -10.76 0.96
CA ALA A 518 -14.34 -9.38 0.50
C ALA A 518 -13.00 -8.71 0.79
N LEU A 519 -12.54 -7.85 -0.11
CA LEU A 519 -11.39 -6.98 0.09
C LEU A 519 -11.85 -5.58 0.47
N LEU A 520 -10.99 -4.82 1.15
CA LEU A 520 -11.12 -3.37 1.14
C LEU A 520 -10.70 -2.86 -0.23
N GLY A 521 -11.45 -1.92 -0.77
CA GLY A 521 -11.10 -1.23 -2.00
C GLY A 521 -10.67 0.19 -1.70
N SER A 522 -10.24 0.89 -2.74
CA SER A 522 -9.90 2.30 -2.68
C SER A 522 -11.13 3.22 -2.82
N PRO A 523 -11.34 4.24 -1.94
CA PRO A 523 -10.70 4.48 -0.63
C PRO A 523 -11.07 3.48 0.48
N ARG A 524 -10.09 3.04 1.29
CA ARG A 524 -10.35 2.31 2.56
C ARG A 524 -10.41 3.23 3.78
N TRP A 525 -9.87 4.45 3.68
CA TRP A 525 -10.05 5.55 4.61
C TRP A 525 -10.69 6.77 3.92
N ALA A 526 -11.24 7.71 4.68
CA ALA A 526 -11.78 8.97 4.16
C ALA A 526 -11.69 10.08 5.23
N GLN A 527 -11.55 11.32 4.80
CA GLN A 527 -11.64 12.51 5.63
C GLN A 527 -13.06 13.09 5.59
N VAL A 528 -13.51 13.64 6.71
CA VAL A 528 -14.71 14.47 6.80
C VAL A 528 -14.30 15.85 7.28
N MET A 529 -14.43 16.86 6.42
CA MET A 529 -14.28 18.26 6.74
C MET A 529 -15.60 18.82 7.29
N ILE A 530 -15.54 19.41 8.47
CA ILE A 530 -16.62 20.17 9.10
C ILE A 530 -16.38 21.64 8.76
N ALA A 531 -17.32 22.24 8.02
CA ALA A 531 -17.30 23.66 7.71
C ALA A 531 -18.03 24.44 8.80
N PRO A 532 -17.45 25.52 9.34
CA PRO A 532 -18.05 26.27 10.44
C PRO A 532 -19.35 26.95 9.99
N SER A 533 -20.39 26.86 10.80
CA SER A 533 -21.65 27.62 10.61
C SER A 533 -21.59 29.03 11.19
N ASP A 534 -20.64 29.29 12.09
CA ASP A 534 -20.50 30.55 12.82
C ASP A 534 -19.41 31.46 12.22
N GLN A 535 -19.80 32.54 11.53
CA GLN A 535 -18.89 33.54 10.94
C GLN A 535 -18.53 34.71 11.84
#